data_AF-A0A0P9D7K3-F1
#
_entry.id   AF-A0A0P9D7K3-F1
#
_cell.length_a   1.000
_cell.length_b   1.000
_cell.length_c   1.000
_cell.angle_alpha   90.00
_cell.angle_beta   90.00
_cell.angle_gamma   90.00
#
_symmetry.space_group_name_H-M   'P 1'
#
loop_
_entity.id
_entity.type
_entity.pdbx_description
1 polymer ?
#
loop_
_entity_poly.entity_id
_entity_poly.type
_entity_poly.pdbx_seq_one_letter_code
_entity_poly.pdbx_strand_id
1 'polypeptide(L)' 'MRWPATEELNALIRRYYAGEARLWGEIQQHVDDELRRRGVQVGAYHLRLRSRPDGGYDVQIDDAEAYAKPA' A
#
# COMPACT_ATOMS: atom_id res chain seq x y z
N MET A 1 6.81 -5.31 6.20
CA MET A 1 6.36 -6.33 5.21
C MET A 1 6.46 -5.76 3.79
N ARG A 2 6.76 -6.56 2.77
CA ARG A 2 6.75 -6.13 1.35
C ARG A 2 6.19 -7.23 0.44
N TRP A 3 5.42 -6.86 -0.58
CA TRP A 3 4.90 -7.78 -1.59
C TRP A 3 4.65 -7.08 -2.94
N PRO A 4 4.62 -7.84 -4.05
CA PRO A 4 4.28 -7.30 -5.36
C PRO A 4 2.79 -6.95 -5.46
N ALA A 5 2.47 -5.77 -6.01
CA ALA A 5 1.10 -5.38 -6.29
C ALA A 5 0.47 -6.29 -7.36
N THR A 6 -0.83 -6.56 -7.23
CA THR A 6 -1.62 -7.25 -8.26
C THR A 6 -1.77 -6.38 -9.50
N GLU A 7 -2.18 -6.95 -10.64
CA GLU A 7 -2.38 -6.16 -11.87
C GLU A 7 -3.41 -5.04 -11.69
N GLU A 8 -4.50 -5.32 -10.97
CA GLU A 8 -5.53 -4.33 -10.61
C GLU A 8 -4.93 -3.17 -9.79
N LEU A 9 -4.15 -3.48 -8.76
CA LEU A 9 -3.52 -2.47 -7.93
C LEU A 9 -2.44 -1.69 -8.71
N ASN A 10 -1.68 -2.35 -9.59
CA ASN A 10 -0.73 -1.68 -10.47
C ASN A 10 -1.44 -0.68 -11.40
N ALA A 11 -2.61 -1.03 -11.96
CA ALA A 11 -3.39 -0.11 -12.78
C ALA A 11 -3.85 1.13 -12.00
N LEU A 12 -4.32 0.94 -10.76
CA LEU A 12 -4.71 2.05 -9.87
C LEU A 12 -3.52 2.96 -9.52
N ILE A 13 -2.39 2.36 -9.14
CA ILE A 13 -1.18 3.12 -8.78
C ILE A 13 -0.67 3.93 -9.98
N ARG A 14 -0.69 3.37 -11.19
CA ARG A 14 -0.31 4.08 -12.41
C ARG A 14 -1.20 5.29 -12.67
N ARG A 15 -2.52 5.15 -12.54
CA ARG A 15 -3.48 6.26 -12.69
C ARG A 15 -3.29 7.34 -11.63
N TYR A 16 -3.04 6.92 -10.38
CA TYR A 16 -2.74 7.84 -9.28
C TYR A 16 -1.49 8.69 -9.56
N TYR A 17 -0.39 8.07 -9.99
CA TYR A 17 0.83 8.81 -10.37
C TYR A 17 0.70 9.59 -11.69
N ALA A 18 -0.27 9.26 -12.54
CA ALA A 18 -0.61 10.05 -13.72
C ALA A 18 -1.43 11.32 -13.38
N GLY A 19 -1.77 11.54 -12.11
CA GLY A 19 -2.47 12.74 -11.64
C GLY A 19 -3.98 12.58 -11.49
N GLU A 20 -4.51 11.36 -11.60
CA GLU A 20 -5.92 11.12 -11.32
C GLU A 20 -6.21 11.21 -9.82
N ALA A 21 -7.03 12.20 -9.45
CA ALA A 21 -7.37 12.48 -8.06
C ALA A 21 -8.27 11.39 -7.47
N ARG A 22 -8.31 11.33 -6.12
CA ARG A 22 -9.21 10.47 -5.32
C ARG A 22 -8.99 8.96 -5.44
N LEU A 23 -7.92 8.50 -6.09
CA LEU A 23 -7.58 7.07 -6.14
C LEU A 23 -6.88 6.54 -4.87
N TRP A 24 -6.39 7.44 -4.01
CA TRP A 24 -5.65 7.04 -2.81
C TRP A 24 -6.47 6.16 -1.86
N GLY A 25 -7.76 6.49 -1.64
CA GLY A 25 -8.63 5.67 -0.79
C GLY A 25 -8.87 4.27 -1.35
N GLU A 26 -8.96 4.13 -2.67
CA GLU A 26 -9.11 2.83 -3.35
C GLU A 26 -7.82 2.00 -3.23
N ILE A 27 -6.66 2.63 -3.43
CA ILE A 27 -5.34 2.00 -3.21
C ILE A 27 -5.23 1.51 -1.76
N GLN A 28 -5.64 2.32 -0.77
CA GLN A 28 -5.63 1.93 0.64
C GLN A 28 -6.54 0.73 0.90
N GLN A 29 -7.76 0.71 0.37
CA GLN A 29 -8.68 -0.41 0.53
C GLN A 29 -8.09 -1.72 -0.03
N HIS A 30 -7.48 -1.68 -1.21
CA HIS A 30 -6.81 -2.84 -1.79
C HIS A 30 -5.66 -3.37 -0.90
N VAL A 31 -4.91 -2.46 -0.26
CA VAL A 31 -3.83 -2.82 0.67
C VAL A 31 -4.41 -3.41 1.96
N ASP A 32 -5.45 -2.81 2.53
CA ASP A 32 -6.10 -3.28 3.75
C ASP A 32 -6.71 -4.68 3.56
N ASP A 33 -7.36 -4.92 2.42
CA ASP A 33 -7.93 -6.24 2.08
C ASP A 33 -6.84 -7.31 1.96
N GLU A 34 -5.70 -6.96 1.37
CA GLU A 34 -4.56 -7.86 1.25
C GLU A 34 -3.91 -8.15 2.62
N LEU A 35 -3.79 -7.15 3.49
CA LEU A 35 -3.32 -7.34 4.87
C LEU A 35 -4.27 -8.25 5.66
N ARG A 36 -5.59 -8.05 5.50
CA ARG A 36 -6.61 -8.89 6.12
C ARG A 36 -6.54 -10.34 5.62
N ARG A 37 -6.36 -10.55 4.31
CA ARG A 37 -6.17 -11.88 3.71
C ARG A 37 -4.92 -12.59 4.24
N ARG A 38 -3.86 -11.83 4.53
CA ARG A 38 -2.61 -12.35 5.11
C ARG A 38 -2.69 -12.58 6.62
N GLY A 39 -3.84 -12.31 7.25
CA GLY A 39 -4.02 -12.44 8.70
C GLY A 39 -3.29 -11.38 9.51
N VAL A 40 -2.90 -10.27 8.88
CA VAL A 40 -2.17 -9.18 9.52
C VAL A 40 -3.19 -8.19 10.08
N GLN A 41 -3.31 -8.14 11.41
CA GLN A 41 -4.00 -7.05 12.09
C GLN A 41 -3.06 -5.86 12.23
N VAL A 42 -3.09 -4.96 11.26
CA VAL A 42 -2.35 -3.70 11.34
C VAL A 42 -3.18 -2.62 12.03
N GLY A 43 -2.55 -1.91 12.96
CA GLY A 43 -3.02 -0.61 13.45
C GLY A 43 -2.64 0.50 12.47
N ALA A 44 -2.09 1.62 12.96
CA ALA A 44 -1.46 2.60 12.08
C ALA A 44 -0.24 1.98 11.38
N TYR A 45 -0.08 2.24 10.08
CA TYR A 45 1.04 1.75 9.29
C TYR A 45 1.51 2.80 8.28
N HIS A 46 2.76 2.70 7.86
CA HIS A 46 3.29 3.49 6.74
C HIS A 46 3.27 2.67 5.45
N LEU A 47 2.49 3.14 4.48
CA LEU A 47 2.44 2.59 3.13
C LEU A 47 3.47 3.28 2.24
N ARG A 48 4.34 2.48 1.61
CA ARG A 48 5.26 2.91 0.56
C ARG A 48 5.02 2.10 -0.70
N LEU A 49 4.85 2.80 -1.81
CA LEU A 49 4.78 2.19 -3.15
C LEU A 49 6.15 2.36 -3.81
N ARG A 50 6.77 1.25 -4.22
CA ARG A 50 8.09 1.24 -4.86
C ARG A 50 7.96 0.75 -6.29
N SER A 51 8.42 1.52 -7.27
CA SER A 51 8.46 1.04 -8.65
C SER A 51 9.43 -0.12 -8.80
N ARG A 52 9.10 -1.01 -9.73
CA ARG A 52 9.93 -2.15 -10.14
C ARG A 52 10.40 -1.98 -11.58
N PRO A 53 11.51 -2.63 -11.98
CA PRO A 53 12.05 -2.54 -13.34
C PRO A 53 11.10 -3.07 -14.44
N ASP A 54 10.16 -3.94 -14.09
CA ASP A 54 9.16 -4.51 -15.00
C ASP A 54 7.91 -3.62 -15.17
N GLY A 55 7.92 -2.41 -14.62
CA GLY A 55 6.79 -1.48 -14.69
C GLY A 55 5.67 -1.76 -13.69
N GLY A 56 5.86 -2.74 -12.79
CA GLY A 56 5.00 -2.97 -11.64
C GLY A 56 5.43 -2.15 -10.41
N TYR A 57 4.69 -2.32 -9.32
CA TYR A 57 4.98 -1.73 -8.03
C TYR A 57 5.05 -2.82 -6.95
N ASP A 58 5.92 -2.61 -5.98
CA ASP A 58 5.85 -3.30 -4.69
C ASP A 58 5.17 -2.42 -3.66
N VAL A 59 4.29 -3.05 -2.90
CA VAL A 59 3.71 -2.49 -1.68
C VAL A 59 4.61 -2.84 -0.52
N GLN A 60 5.06 -1.82 0.20
CA GLN A 60 5.81 -1.96 1.44
C GLN A 60 5.01 -1.33 2.58
N ILE A 61 4.81 -2.12 3.63
CA ILE A 61 4.21 -1.72 4.89
C ILE A 61 5.29 -1.74 5.95
N ASP A 62 5.52 -0.59 6.57
CA ASP A 62 6.36 -0.48 7.76
C ASP A 62 5.46 -0.20 8.96
N ASP A 63 5.65 -0.91 10.07
CA ASP A 63 4.86 -0.69 11.29
C ASP A 63 5.01 0.75 11.78
N ALA A 64 3.89 1.40 12.10
CA ALA A 64 3.90 2.73 12.70
C ALA A 64 3.99 2.66 14.24
N GLU A 65 4.35 1.51 14.83
CA GLU A 65 4.58 1.38 16.28
C GLU A 65 5.56 2.44 16.81
N ALA A 66 6.49 2.92 15.98
CA ALA A 66 7.39 4.03 16.32
C ALA A 66 6.70 5.39 16.55
N TYR A 67 5.41 5.54 16.20
CA TYR A 67 4.62 6.75 16.39
C TYR A 67 3.53 6.63 17.47
N ALA A 68 3.41 5.49 18.14
CA ALA A 68 2.74 5.46 19.44
C ALA A 68 3.60 6.26 20.41
N LYS A 69 3.35 7.58 20.50
CA LYS A 69 4.00 8.44 21.50
C LYS A 69 3.95 7.73 22.85
N PRO A 70 5.07 7.65 23.60
CA PRO A 70 4.99 7.27 25.00
C PRO A 70 4.07 8.27 25.71
N ALA A 71 3.27 7.73 26.63
CA ALA A 71 2.24 8.41 27.41
C ALA A 71 2.74 9.66 28.14
#